data_AF-A0EGZ0-F1
#
_entry.id   AF-A0EGZ0-F1
#
_cell.length_a   1.000
_cell.length_b   1.000
_cell.length_c   1.000
_cell.angle_alpha   90.00
_cell.angle_beta   90.00
_cell.angle_gamma   90.00
#
_symmetry.space_group_name_H-M   'P 1'
#
loop_
_entity.id
_entity.type
_entity.pdbx_description
1 polymer ?
#
loop_
_entity_poly.entity_id
_entity_poly.type
_entity_poly.pdbx_seq_one_letter_code
_entity_poly.pdbx_strand_id
1 'polypeptide(L)'
;MYFIIALFVIIFAAAFWIVSKNKSRGQTINADNSVIFIVGDKNAGKTSLLYCLSNQNSSIQTTNSIEPNQTELIKQNNQSVIVVDVPGNIYQKEQFLNKIQEANKIILVKDSSETSQIGATGVILYNILISIPFQKSRIPILIVLNKQDKEKAYKAPDFEMFLSREMQICIMQFLKGNNTKKFDNRWKTDAY
;
A
#
# COMPACT_ATOMS: atom_id res chain seq x y z
N MET A 1 3.78 -19.58 53.86
CA MET A 1 4.73 -18.89 52.95
C MET A 1 4.51 -19.29 51.48
N TYR A 2 4.55 -20.57 51.13
CA TYR A 2 4.39 -21.04 49.74
C TYR A 2 3.05 -20.68 49.08
N PHE A 3 1.95 -20.72 49.84
CA PHE A 3 0.63 -20.31 49.33
C PHE A 3 0.57 -18.84 48.86
N ILE A 4 1.26 -17.94 49.57
CA ILE A 4 1.30 -16.50 49.24
C ILE A 4 2.11 -16.29 47.96
N ILE A 5 3.22 -17.01 47.81
CA ILE A 5 4.08 -16.94 46.62
C ILE A 5 3.34 -17.46 45.38
N ALA A 6 2.62 -18.58 45.50
CA ALA A 6 1.84 -19.14 44.40
C ALA A 6 0.74 -18.17 43.91
N LEU A 7 0.09 -17.46 44.83
CA LEU A 7 -0.95 -16.49 44.49
C LEU A 7 -0.38 -15.30 43.69
N PHE A 8 0.79 -14.80 44.07
CA PHE A 8 1.48 -13.73 43.34
C PHE A 8 1.90 -14.13 41.93
N VAL A 9 2.39 -15.36 41.74
CA VAL A 9 2.79 -15.87 40.41
C VAL A 9 1.59 -15.96 39.46
N ILE A 10 0.44 -16.42 39.96
CA ILE A 10 -0.80 -16.51 39.16
C ILE A 10 -1.29 -15.12 38.74
N ILE A 11 -1.26 -14.15 39.65
CA ILE A 11 -1.65 -12.75 39.35
C ILE A 11 -0.72 -12.14 38.31
N PHE A 12 0.59 -12.35 38.43
CA PHE A 12 1.57 -11.85 37.47
C PHE A 12 1.41 -12.49 36.09
N ALA A 13 1.17 -13.81 36.04
CA ALA A 13 0.92 -14.53 34.79
C ALA A 13 -0.38 -14.05 34.13
N ALA A 14 -1.45 -13.83 34.90
CA ALA A 14 -2.70 -13.29 34.40
C ALA A 14 -2.55 -11.85 33.90
N ALA A 15 -1.88 -10.99 34.65
CA ALA A 15 -1.59 -9.61 34.23
C ALA A 15 -0.73 -9.58 32.96
N PHE A 16 0.31 -10.41 32.88
CA PHE A 16 1.15 -10.55 31.70
C PHE A 16 0.37 -11.08 30.49
N TRP A 17 -0.55 -12.03 30.70
CA TRP A 17 -1.43 -12.55 29.64
C TRP A 17 -2.46 -11.52 29.15
N ILE A 18 -3.01 -10.70 30.05
CA ILE A 18 -3.93 -9.60 29.70
C ILE A 18 -3.18 -8.52 28.91
N VAL A 19 -2.00 -8.12 29.38
CA VAL A 19 -1.16 -7.13 28.71
C VAL A 19 -0.64 -7.65 27.36
N SER A 20 -0.28 -8.94 27.27
CA SER A 20 0.19 -9.54 26.02
C SER A 20 -0.94 -9.70 25.00
N LYS A 21 -2.17 -10.03 25.42
CA LYS A 21 -3.35 -10.04 24.54
C LYS A 21 -3.75 -8.64 24.04
N ASN A 22 -3.51 -7.60 24.83
CA ASN A 22 -3.83 -6.22 24.44
C ASN A 22 -2.81 -5.60 23.47
N LYS A 23 -1.64 -6.23 23.26
CA LYS A 23 -0.61 -5.70 22.35
C LYS A 23 -0.78 -6.12 20.88
N SER A 24 -1.75 -6.99 20.58
CA SER A 24 -1.99 -7.52 19.23
C SER A 24 -3.37 -7.19 18.64
N ARG A 25 -4.11 -6.24 19.21
CA ARG A 25 -5.32 -5.65 18.61
C ARG A 25 -5.05 -4.22 18.19
N GLY A 26 -4.25 -4.08 17.13
CA GLY A 26 -4.25 -2.85 16.34
C GLY A 26 -5.59 -2.73 15.62
N GLN A 27 -6.24 -1.58 15.81
CA GLN A 27 -7.48 -1.14 15.17
C GLN A 27 -8.75 -1.90 15.59
N THR A 28 -9.33 -1.41 16.69
CA THR A 28 -10.78 -1.30 16.85
C THR A 28 -11.39 -0.82 15.53
N ILE A 29 -12.13 -1.71 14.87
CA ILE A 29 -13.00 -1.39 13.75
C ILE A 29 -14.14 -0.57 14.33
N ASN A 30 -13.95 0.74 14.43
CA ASN A 30 -15.08 1.66 14.49
C ASN A 30 -15.58 1.81 13.05
N ALA A 31 -16.89 1.76 12.89
CA ALA A 31 -17.60 1.66 11.62
C ALA A 31 -17.63 2.95 10.79
N ASP A 32 -16.55 3.74 10.78
CA ASP A 32 -16.44 4.96 10.00
C ASP A 32 -15.30 4.81 8.98
N ASN A 33 -15.70 4.65 7.72
CA ASN A 33 -14.94 4.82 6.47
C ASN A 33 -13.50 4.24 6.42
N SER A 34 -13.35 3.07 5.79
CA SER A 34 -12.02 2.48 5.51
C SER A 34 -11.37 3.11 4.28
N VAL A 35 -10.19 3.71 4.40
CA VAL A 35 -9.49 4.34 3.27
C VAL A 35 -8.59 3.33 2.56
N ILE A 36 -8.78 3.17 1.24
CA ILE A 36 -7.95 2.32 0.39
C ILE A 36 -7.28 3.17 -0.67
N PHE A 37 -5.95 3.24 -0.64
CA PHE A 37 -5.20 3.94 -1.67
C PHE A 37 -4.94 3.01 -2.86
N ILE A 38 -5.32 3.44 -4.06
CA ILE A 38 -4.93 2.78 -5.31
C ILE A 38 -3.79 3.59 -5.93
N VAL A 39 -2.60 3.01 -5.88
CA VAL A 39 -1.35 3.64 -6.34
C VAL A 39 -0.78 2.80 -7.48
N GLY A 40 -0.04 3.42 -8.38
CA GLY A 40 0.55 2.72 -9.52
C GLY A 40 0.92 3.65 -10.65
N ASP A 41 1.56 3.11 -11.67
CA ASP A 41 2.05 3.90 -12.81
C ASP A 41 0.90 4.42 -13.67
N LYS A 42 1.21 5.43 -14.51
CA LYS A 42 0.27 5.92 -15.51
C LYS A 42 -0.14 4.76 -16.41
N ASN A 43 -1.41 4.71 -16.80
CA ASN A 43 -1.96 3.64 -17.65
C ASN A 43 -1.92 2.22 -17.04
N ALA A 44 -1.60 2.03 -15.77
CA ALA A 44 -1.67 0.72 -15.11
C ALA A 44 -3.11 0.16 -15.01
N GLY A 45 -4.13 0.99 -15.27
CA GLY A 45 -5.55 0.62 -15.22
C GLY A 45 -6.19 0.78 -13.84
N LYS A 46 -5.65 1.69 -13.00
CA LYS A 46 -6.19 2.03 -11.67
C LYS A 46 -7.65 2.50 -11.74
N THR A 47 -7.93 3.44 -12.62
CA THR A 47 -9.28 3.98 -12.82
C THR A 47 -10.24 2.90 -13.34
N SER A 48 -9.81 2.08 -14.31
CA SER A 48 -10.61 0.93 -14.78
C SER A 48 -10.89 -0.07 -13.67
N LEU A 49 -9.90 -0.37 -12.83
CA LEU A 49 -10.05 -1.26 -11.68
C LEU A 49 -11.03 -0.67 -10.65
N LEU A 50 -10.96 0.63 -10.39
CA LEU A 50 -11.93 1.34 -9.55
C LEU A 50 -13.37 1.22 -10.10
N TYR A 51 -13.57 1.44 -11.39
CA TYR A 51 -14.89 1.27 -12.03
C TYR A 51 -15.39 -0.18 -11.95
N CYS A 52 -14.52 -1.18 -12.16
CA CYS A 52 -14.89 -2.58 -12.00
C CYS A 52 -15.30 -2.91 -10.55
N LEU A 53 -14.61 -2.33 -9.57
CA LEU A 53 -14.90 -2.55 -8.15
C LEU A 53 -16.16 -1.82 -7.68
N SER A 54 -16.52 -0.70 -8.30
CA SER A 54 -17.71 0.06 -7.95
C SER A 54 -19.01 -0.60 -8.41
N ASN A 55 -18.93 -1.60 -9.30
CA ASN A 55 -20.09 -2.33 -9.83
C ASN A 55 -21.12 -1.40 -10.53
N GLN A 56 -20.70 -0.22 -10.99
CA GLN A 56 -21.57 0.82 -11.52
C GLN A 56 -21.54 0.91 -13.06
N ASN A 57 -22.70 0.67 -13.67
CA ASN A 57 -23.13 1.27 -14.94
C ASN A 57 -23.76 2.67 -14.75
N SER A 58 -23.80 3.23 -13.53
CA SER A 58 -24.41 4.53 -13.28
C SER A 58 -24.03 5.10 -11.91
N SER A 59 -23.61 6.37 -11.93
CA SER A 59 -23.44 7.33 -10.82
C SER A 59 -22.24 7.19 -9.88
N ILE A 60 -21.06 7.55 -10.37
CA ILE A 60 -20.04 8.18 -9.52
C ILE A 60 -20.39 9.67 -9.46
N GLN A 61 -20.74 10.20 -8.29
CA GLN A 61 -20.75 11.64 -8.07
C GLN A 61 -19.29 12.11 -8.06
N THR A 62 -18.79 12.54 -9.21
CA THR A 62 -17.49 13.17 -9.37
C THR A 62 -17.58 14.65 -8.96
N THR A 63 -16.96 15.03 -7.85
CA THR A 63 -16.72 16.44 -7.53
C THR A 63 -15.32 16.85 -7.98
N ASN A 64 -15.30 17.56 -9.11
CA ASN A 64 -14.29 18.46 -9.68
C ASN A 64 -12.79 18.13 -9.52
N SER A 65 -12.21 17.82 -10.69
CA SER A 65 -10.79 17.72 -10.97
C SER A 65 -10.04 19.01 -10.65
N ILE A 66 -9.17 18.93 -9.65
CA ILE A 66 -7.94 19.72 -9.37
C ILE A 66 -7.22 19.03 -8.18
N GLU A 67 -7.95 18.24 -7.38
CA GLU A 67 -7.47 17.41 -6.27
C GLU A 67 -7.50 15.90 -6.63
N PRO A 68 -6.70 15.03 -5.96
CA PRO A 68 -6.68 13.59 -6.23
C PRO A 68 -8.09 13.00 -6.29
N ASN A 69 -8.35 12.17 -7.31
CA ASN A 69 -9.70 11.67 -7.59
C ASN A 69 -10.12 10.72 -6.45
N GLN A 70 -10.87 11.22 -5.48
CA GLN A 70 -11.43 10.43 -4.39
C GLN A 70 -12.79 9.91 -4.82
N THR A 71 -12.97 8.60 -4.76
CA THR A 71 -14.24 7.95 -5.03
C THR A 71 -14.62 7.12 -3.82
N GLU A 72 -15.75 7.45 -3.19
CA GLU A 72 -16.30 6.67 -2.09
C GLU A 72 -17.09 5.48 -2.67
N LEU A 73 -16.62 4.26 -2.39
CA LEU A 73 -17.33 3.03 -2.71
C LEU A 73 -18.07 2.54 -1.47
N ILE A 74 -19.39 2.45 -1.54
CA ILE A 74 -20.20 1.90 -0.45
C ILE A 74 -20.28 0.38 -0.65
N LYS A 75 -19.76 -0.41 0.29
CA LYS A 75 -19.96 -1.86 0.30
C LYS A 75 -21.40 -2.22 0.65
N GLN A 76 -21.84 -3.42 0.25
CA GLN A 76 -23.13 -4.01 0.64
C GLN A 76 -23.36 -4.05 2.17
N ASN A 77 -22.28 -4.00 2.98
CA ASN A 77 -22.36 -3.98 4.45
C ASN A 77 -22.28 -2.56 5.05
N ASN A 78 -22.64 -1.50 4.31
CA ASN A 78 -22.57 -0.11 4.74
C ASN A 78 -21.18 0.42 5.13
N GLN A 79 -20.11 -0.29 4.76
CA GLN A 79 -18.74 0.20 4.93
C GLN A 79 -18.34 1.03 3.72
N SER A 80 -18.00 2.29 3.93
CA SER A 80 -17.46 3.12 2.87
C SER A 80 -15.97 2.85 2.67
N VAL A 81 -15.56 2.82 1.40
CA VAL A 81 -14.20 2.61 0.95
C VAL A 81 -13.82 3.83 0.13
N ILE A 82 -13.01 4.72 0.70
CA ILE A 82 -12.50 5.87 -0.06
C ILE A 82 -11.34 5.36 -0.91
N VAL A 83 -11.55 5.33 -2.21
CA VAL A 83 -10.53 5.03 -3.21
C VAL A 83 -9.92 6.32 -3.69
N VAL A 84 -8.63 6.51 -3.44
CA VAL A 84 -7.87 7.63 -3.98
C VAL A 84 -7.11 7.14 -5.21
N ASP A 85 -7.52 7.57 -6.40
CA ASP A 85 -6.74 7.38 -7.63
C ASP A 85 -5.60 8.39 -7.61
N VAL A 86 -4.41 7.91 -7.27
CA VAL A 86 -3.20 8.73 -7.29
C VAL A 86 -2.70 8.75 -8.74
N PRO A 87 -2.78 9.89 -9.45
CA PRO A 87 -2.35 9.90 -10.84
C PRO A 87 -0.84 9.64 -10.91
N GLY A 88 -0.37 9.04 -12.01
CA GLY A 88 0.91 8.33 -12.06
C GLY A 88 2.18 9.21 -12.05
N ASN A 89 2.05 10.54 -11.91
CA ASN A 89 3.19 11.46 -11.92
C ASN A 89 3.88 11.51 -10.55
N ILE A 90 5.17 11.81 -10.54
CA ILE A 90 6.07 11.87 -9.39
C ILE A 90 5.47 12.73 -8.26
N TYR A 91 4.94 13.91 -8.61
CA TYR A 91 4.33 14.84 -7.65
C TYR A 91 3.17 14.22 -6.86
N GLN A 92 2.35 13.40 -7.50
CA GLN A 92 1.20 12.77 -6.87
C GLN A 92 1.60 11.56 -6.02
N LYS A 93 2.68 10.87 -6.38
CA LYS A 93 3.28 9.80 -5.55
C LYS A 93 3.89 10.37 -4.26
N GLU A 94 4.48 11.57 -4.30
CA GLU A 94 4.94 12.27 -3.08
C GLU A 94 3.77 12.69 -2.18
N GLN A 95 2.70 13.24 -2.75
CA GLN A 95 1.48 13.55 -2.00
C GLN A 95 0.86 12.31 -1.34
N PHE A 96 0.90 11.15 -2.01
CA PHE A 96 0.48 9.88 -1.42
C PHE A 96 1.33 9.49 -0.21
N LEU A 97 2.66 9.57 -0.32
CA LEU A 97 3.54 9.23 0.81
C LEU A 97 3.30 10.14 2.02
N ASN A 98 2.94 11.40 1.81
CA ASN A 98 2.55 12.32 2.88
C ASN A 98 1.21 11.94 3.54
N LYS A 99 0.29 11.35 2.78
CA LYS A 99 -1.03 10.90 3.25
C LYS A 99 -1.09 9.43 3.67
N ILE A 100 0.03 8.71 3.64
CA ILE A 100 0.05 7.26 3.88
C ILE A 100 -0.45 6.86 5.28
N GLN A 101 -0.38 7.78 6.26
CA GLN A 101 -0.95 7.58 7.59
C GLN A 101 -2.48 7.43 7.60
N GLU A 102 -3.17 7.94 6.58
CA GLU A 102 -4.61 7.82 6.40
C GLU A 102 -4.99 6.46 5.80
N ALA A 103 -4.03 5.72 5.22
CA ALA A 103 -4.30 4.48 4.52
C ALA A 103 -4.58 3.32 5.48
N ASN A 104 -5.75 2.69 5.37
CA ASN A 104 -6.01 1.40 6.00
C ASN A 104 -5.52 0.23 5.14
N LYS A 105 -5.50 0.39 3.81
CA LYS A 105 -5.01 -0.61 2.86
C LYS A 105 -4.40 0.08 1.65
N ILE A 106 -3.44 -0.56 1.00
CA ILE A 106 -2.80 -0.06 -0.22
C ILE A 106 -2.93 -1.12 -1.33
N ILE A 107 -3.40 -0.70 -2.50
CA ILE A 107 -3.42 -1.50 -3.73
C ILE A 107 -2.43 -0.87 -4.70
N LEU A 108 -1.34 -1.59 -5.00
CA LEU A 108 -0.34 -1.17 -5.97
C LEU A 108 -0.64 -1.84 -7.32
N VAL A 109 -1.13 -1.09 -8.29
CA VAL A 109 -1.52 -1.59 -9.62
C VAL A 109 -0.36 -1.40 -10.60
N LYS A 110 0.00 -2.47 -11.30
CA LYS A 110 1.05 -2.50 -12.31
C LYS A 110 0.51 -3.04 -13.64
N ASP A 111 0.85 -2.39 -14.76
CA ASP A 111 0.69 -3.02 -16.08
C ASP A 111 1.71 -4.15 -16.20
N SER A 112 1.22 -5.39 -16.22
CA SER A 112 2.06 -6.59 -16.27
C SER A 112 2.78 -6.78 -17.62
N SER A 113 2.37 -6.07 -18.67
CA SER A 113 3.04 -6.10 -19.96
C SER A 113 4.21 -5.11 -20.07
N GLU A 114 4.32 -4.16 -19.13
CA GLU A 114 5.33 -3.11 -19.17
C GLU A 114 6.54 -3.48 -18.31
N THR A 115 7.57 -3.99 -18.97
CA THR A 115 8.74 -4.59 -18.33
C THR A 115 9.75 -3.56 -17.87
N SER A 116 9.81 -2.41 -18.55
CA SER A 116 10.81 -1.37 -18.31
C SER A 116 10.66 -0.71 -16.93
N GLN A 117 9.45 -0.74 -16.38
CA GLN A 117 9.08 0.02 -15.19
C GLN A 117 9.06 -0.83 -13.90
N ILE A 118 9.58 -2.05 -13.88
CA ILE A 118 9.62 -2.87 -12.64
C ILE A 118 10.49 -2.19 -11.57
N GLY A 119 11.60 -1.56 -11.97
CA GLY A 119 12.45 -0.78 -11.07
C GLY A 119 11.69 0.34 -10.36
N ALA A 120 10.92 1.15 -11.11
CA ALA A 120 10.07 2.20 -10.53
C ALA A 120 9.07 1.65 -9.51
N THR A 121 8.46 0.49 -9.78
CA THR A 121 7.57 -0.18 -8.82
C THR A 121 8.32 -0.61 -7.55
N GLY A 122 9.54 -1.16 -7.69
CA GLY A 122 10.41 -1.52 -6.58
C GLY A 122 10.77 -0.33 -5.69
N VAL A 123 11.04 0.85 -6.28
CA VAL A 123 11.37 2.04 -5.49
C VAL A 123 10.14 2.61 -4.77
N ILE A 124 8.95 2.62 -5.40
CA ILE A 124 7.70 3.01 -4.73
C ILE A 124 7.44 2.10 -3.53
N LEU A 125 7.55 0.79 -3.73
CA LEU A 125 7.34 -0.19 -2.68
C LEU A 125 8.36 -0.01 -1.55
N TYR A 126 9.63 0.21 -1.87
CA TYR A 126 10.65 0.54 -0.89
C TYR A 126 10.28 1.78 -0.06
N ASN A 127 9.88 2.88 -0.71
CA ASN A 127 9.50 4.12 -0.02
C ASN A 127 8.28 3.94 0.90
N ILE A 128 7.30 3.13 0.49
CA ILE A 128 6.16 2.75 1.34
C ILE A 128 6.66 1.99 2.58
N LEU A 129 7.49 0.95 2.39
CA LEU A 129 7.96 0.07 3.45
C LEU A 129 8.85 0.78 4.49
N ILE A 130 9.66 1.76 4.07
CA ILE A 130 10.51 2.53 4.99
C ILE A 130 9.74 3.62 5.75
N SER A 131 8.52 3.95 5.32
CA SER A 131 7.77 5.05 5.95
C SER A 131 7.34 4.67 7.37
N ILE A 132 7.54 5.59 8.31
CA ILE A 132 7.19 5.41 9.73
C ILE A 132 5.69 5.08 9.90
N PRO A 133 4.74 5.76 9.23
CA PRO A 133 3.32 5.45 9.40
C PRO A 133 2.98 4.03 8.94
N PHE A 134 3.58 3.56 7.85
CA PHE A 134 3.40 2.19 7.37
C PHE A 134 3.89 1.15 8.39
N GLN A 135 5.09 1.35 8.95
CA GLN A 135 5.68 0.43 9.93
C GLN A 135 4.89 0.37 11.24
N LYS A 136 4.36 1.51 11.69
CA LYS A 136 3.53 1.59 12.91
C LYS A 136 2.17 0.92 12.72
N SER A 137 1.49 1.20 11.61
CA SER A 137 0.13 0.74 11.36
C SER A 137 0.04 -0.65 10.70
N ARG A 138 1.16 -1.22 10.23
CA ARG A 138 1.23 -2.52 9.55
C ARG A 138 0.19 -2.63 8.43
N ILE A 139 0.17 -1.60 7.57
CA ILE A 139 -0.83 -1.44 6.52
C ILE A 139 -0.67 -2.60 5.51
N PRO A 140 -1.71 -3.39 5.22
CA PRO A 140 -1.63 -4.43 4.21
C PRO A 140 -1.48 -3.85 2.80
N ILE A 141 -0.59 -4.44 2.00
CA ILE A 141 -0.36 -4.09 0.59
C ILE A 141 -0.80 -5.25 -0.29
N LEU A 142 -1.58 -4.96 -1.33
CA LEU A 142 -1.87 -5.88 -2.44
C LEU A 142 -1.21 -5.35 -3.70
N ILE A 143 -0.39 -6.16 -4.38
CA ILE A 143 0.14 -5.83 -5.70
C ILE A 143 -0.74 -6.49 -6.76
N VAL A 144 -1.32 -5.69 -7.65
CA VAL A 144 -2.20 -6.15 -8.74
C VAL A 144 -1.44 -6.06 -10.06
N LEU A 145 -1.21 -7.22 -10.66
CA LEU A 145 -0.63 -7.34 -12.01
C LEU A 145 -1.74 -7.28 -13.05
N ASN A 146 -2.06 -6.08 -13.48
CA ASN A 146 -3.15 -5.82 -14.40
C ASN A 146 -2.77 -6.08 -15.87
N LYS A 147 -3.76 -6.17 -16.75
CA LYS A 147 -3.62 -6.44 -18.19
C LYS A 147 -3.05 -7.81 -18.56
N GLN A 148 -3.49 -8.84 -17.84
CA GLN A 148 -3.10 -10.24 -18.06
C GLN A 148 -3.58 -10.80 -19.40
N ASP A 149 -4.46 -10.09 -20.10
CA ASP A 149 -4.93 -10.37 -21.47
C ASP A 149 -3.84 -10.16 -22.53
N LYS A 150 -2.79 -9.38 -22.24
CA LYS A 150 -1.70 -9.13 -23.19
C LYS A 150 -0.70 -10.29 -23.23
N GLU A 151 -0.20 -10.62 -24.43
CA GLU A 151 0.76 -11.71 -24.62
C GLU A 151 2.06 -11.57 -23.81
N LYS A 152 2.52 -10.33 -23.60
CA LYS A 152 3.76 -10.02 -22.85
C LYS A 152 3.55 -9.87 -21.34
N ALA A 153 2.37 -10.21 -20.81
CA ALA A 153 2.06 -10.06 -19.40
C ALA A 153 2.84 -11.05 -18.52
N TYR A 154 3.59 -10.54 -17.55
CA TYR A 154 4.22 -11.39 -16.54
C TYR A 154 3.20 -12.07 -15.63
N LYS A 155 3.51 -13.30 -15.23
CA LYS A 155 2.82 -13.99 -14.14
C LYS A 155 3.38 -13.55 -12.79
N ALA A 156 2.58 -13.76 -11.74
CA ALA A 156 2.94 -13.34 -10.39
C ALA A 156 4.31 -13.86 -9.91
N PRO A 157 4.68 -15.15 -10.13
CA PRO A 157 5.98 -15.66 -9.68
C PRO A 157 7.16 -14.95 -10.35
N ASP A 158 7.10 -14.74 -11.68
CA ASP A 158 8.15 -14.07 -12.43
C ASP A 158 8.31 -12.62 -11.98
N PHE A 159 7.17 -11.93 -11.83
CA PHE A 159 7.16 -10.55 -11.36
C PHE A 159 7.73 -10.44 -9.94
N GLU A 160 7.36 -11.35 -9.03
CA GLU A 160 7.89 -11.37 -7.66
C GLU A 160 9.41 -11.55 -7.65
N MET A 161 9.94 -12.43 -8.51
CA MET A 161 11.38 -12.62 -8.68
C MET A 161 12.07 -11.34 -9.16
N PHE A 162 11.54 -10.69 -10.21
CA PHE A 162 12.11 -9.44 -10.74
C PHE A 162 12.01 -8.28 -9.75
N LEU A 163 10.87 -8.12 -9.09
CA LEU A 163 10.66 -7.07 -8.10
C LEU A 163 11.59 -7.25 -6.90
N SER A 164 11.73 -8.48 -6.41
CA SER A 164 12.65 -8.81 -5.31
C SER A 164 14.09 -8.44 -5.65
N ARG A 165 14.52 -8.73 -6.88
CA ARG A 165 15.85 -8.34 -7.38
C ARG A 165 16.02 -6.82 -7.40
N GLU A 166 15.05 -6.07 -7.94
CA GLU A 166 15.11 -4.60 -7.98
C GLU A 166 15.12 -3.98 -6.57
N MET A 167 14.35 -4.53 -5.64
CA MET A 167 14.36 -4.10 -4.24
C MET A 167 15.71 -4.35 -3.56
N GLN A 168 16.35 -5.50 -3.80
CA GLN A 168 17.70 -5.76 -3.29
C GLN A 168 18.72 -4.76 -3.82
N ILE A 169 18.66 -4.44 -5.12
CA ILE A 169 19.50 -3.41 -5.73
C ILE A 169 19.23 -2.04 -5.05
N CYS A 170 17.95 -1.74 -4.79
CA CYS A 170 17.53 -0.51 -4.12
C CYS A 170 18.17 -0.38 -2.73
N ILE A 171 18.04 -1.43 -1.91
CA ILE A 171 18.61 -1.49 -0.56
C ILE A 171 20.14 -1.39 -0.60
N MET A 172 20.78 -2.13 -1.50
CA MET A 172 22.25 -2.16 -1.59
C MET A 172 22.85 -0.80 -1.97
N GLN A 173 22.21 -0.04 -2.86
CA GLN A 173 22.69 1.29 -3.21
C GLN A 173 22.46 2.30 -2.06
N PHE A 174 21.36 2.17 -1.31
CA PHE A 174 21.12 2.97 -0.10
C PHE A 174 22.20 2.71 0.96
N LEU A 175 22.50 1.44 1.24
CA LEU A 175 23.54 1.05 2.21
C LEU A 175 24.94 1.50 1.81
N LYS A 176 25.25 1.55 0.51
CA LYS A 176 26.54 1.99 -0.01
C LYS A 176 26.75 3.51 0.04
N GLY A 177 25.79 4.29 0.56
CA GLY A 177 25.88 5.75 0.63
C GLY A 177 25.94 6.44 -0.74
N ASN A 178 25.61 5.74 -1.82
CA ASN A 178 25.60 6.32 -3.16
C ASN A 178 24.46 7.34 -3.26
N ASN A 179 24.81 8.58 -3.61
CA ASN A 179 23.96 9.77 -3.70
C ASN A 179 22.47 9.45 -3.88
N THR A 180 21.66 9.77 -2.86
CA THR A 180 20.19 9.80 -2.88
C THR A 180 19.61 10.48 -4.12
N LYS A 181 20.36 11.40 -4.73
CA LYS A 181 20.06 12.03 -6.03
C LYS A 181 19.92 11.04 -7.20
N LYS A 182 20.65 9.92 -7.23
CA LYS A 182 20.56 8.91 -8.30
C LYS A 182 19.30 8.06 -8.19
N PHE A 183 18.81 7.85 -6.97
CA PHE A 183 17.50 7.24 -6.72
C PHE A 183 16.38 8.17 -7.15
N ASP A 184 16.43 9.42 -6.70
CA ASP A 184 15.47 10.46 -7.07
C ASP A 184 15.43 10.70 -8.60
N ASN A 185 16.57 10.52 -9.29
CA ASN A 185 16.62 10.58 -10.75
C ASN A 185 15.98 9.37 -11.45
N ARG A 186 15.99 8.15 -10.87
CA ARG A 186 15.27 7.01 -11.44
C ARG A 186 13.76 7.24 -11.46
N TRP A 187 13.23 7.92 -10.43
CA TRP A 187 11.84 8.38 -10.44
C TRP A 187 11.56 9.35 -11.60
N LYS A 188 12.55 10.18 -11.97
CA LYS A 188 12.42 11.22 -13.01
C LYS A 188 12.65 10.70 -14.42
N THR A 189 13.50 9.69 -14.62
CA THR A 189 13.79 9.13 -15.95
C THR A 189 12.73 8.16 -16.43
N ASP A 190 12.11 7.40 -15.52
CA ASP A 190 11.14 6.35 -15.87
C ASP A 190 9.69 6.90 -15.96
N ALA A 191 9.53 8.21 -15.74
CA ALA A 191 8.25 8.94 -15.81
C ALA A 191 8.00 9.65 -17.16
N TYR A 192 8.91 9.49 -18.13
CA TYR A 192 8.77 9.98 -19.50
C TYR A 192 8.53 8.82 -20.47
#